data_AF-A0A5C8KBG4-F1
#
_entry.id   AF-A0A5C8KBG4-F1
#
_cell.length_a   1.000
_cell.length_b   1.000
_cell.length_c   1.000
_cell.angle_alpha   90.00
_cell.angle_beta   90.00
_cell.angle_gamma   90.00
#
_symmetry.space_group_name_H-M   'P 1'
#
loop_
_entity.id
_entity.type
_entity.pdbx_description
1 polymer ?
#
loop_
_entity_poly.entity_id
_entity_poly.type
_entity_poly.pdbx_seq_one_letter_code
_entity_poly.pdbx_strand_id
1 'polypeptide(L)'
;MMKLAPTQLLLLLALAFTACSPASDKAAEEQQATAGEQAYTGNPILPGNFADPHIIQHQDTFYIYATTGAEATVWRSADFVNWRLTKLNWPTSMQKPDIWAPGITQGKDGKFYLYTSTDHNIYAGVAEHPLGPFTNLLGGDSIFIENRQWWSKMHSIDADPFVDDDGQAYLYWGSGFDFKDGICAVGLLNDDMASFKKQPELVTPKGYFEGPHMMKRNDIYYLMYSDGLYYDSTYKVRYAMSDKPTGPFLQGKNSPILTATPDGKISGPGHHSTIKLQNDYYMVYHRHVYPFYKGIRQVCIDKMEFEEDGAIKRMVATQEGIPLGFAKATATRKQLQPVEVKTSGVVSSDYEADKAFDHNNGTLWAAPKTTAASWLQADLGEETTVKAVAPVFDEVMGNYDYKIESSSDGQTWSPYAAGNNAAAKEWPVEHQKEVKARFIRINITNNISNSERTGLWELKLF
;
A
#
# COMPACT_ATOMS: atom_id res chain seq x y z
N MET A 1 -69.04 -53.09 28.89
CA MET A 1 -69.13 -54.56 29.09
C MET A 1 -67.73 -55.11 29.29
N MET A 2 -67.53 -55.83 30.41
CA MET A 2 -66.43 -56.75 30.81
C MET A 2 -64.97 -56.29 30.60
N LYS A 3 -64.22 -55.87 31.63
CA LYS A 3 -63.58 -56.61 32.76
C LYS A 3 -62.27 -57.35 32.41
N LEU A 4 -61.25 -57.06 33.23
CA LEU A 4 -60.12 -57.89 33.72
C LEU A 4 -58.70 -57.56 33.22
N ALA A 5 -57.89 -57.01 34.13
CA ALA A 5 -56.49 -57.44 34.37
C ALA A 5 -56.51 -58.70 35.27
N PRO A 6 -55.39 -59.36 35.67
CA PRO A 6 -53.96 -59.14 35.41
C PRO A 6 -53.24 -60.45 34.96
N THR A 7 -51.91 -60.50 34.97
CA THR A 7 -51.07 -61.47 35.76
C THR A 7 -49.65 -61.54 35.19
N GLN A 8 -48.67 -61.36 36.08
CA GLN A 8 -47.24 -61.54 35.85
C GLN A 8 -46.90 -63.03 35.63
N LEU A 9 -45.96 -63.32 34.72
CA LEU A 9 -45.23 -64.58 34.76
C LEU A 9 -43.72 -64.31 34.57
N LEU A 10 -42.98 -64.55 35.64
CA LEU A 10 -41.53 -64.70 35.67
C LEU A 10 -41.11 -65.86 34.75
N LEU A 11 -40.10 -65.65 33.90
CA LEU A 11 -39.26 -66.73 33.40
C LEU A 11 -37.80 -66.32 33.52
N LEU A 12 -37.05 -67.07 34.32
CA LEU A 12 -35.59 -67.05 34.34
C LEU A 12 -35.06 -67.52 32.97
N LEU A 13 -34.12 -66.78 32.39
CA LEU A 13 -33.10 -67.36 31.52
C LEU A 13 -31.74 -66.76 31.87
N ALA A 14 -30.83 -67.62 32.30
CA ALA A 14 -29.42 -67.30 32.46
C ALA A 14 -28.78 -67.07 31.08
N LEU A 15 -28.03 -65.97 30.94
CA LEU A 15 -27.13 -65.76 29.81
C LEU A 15 -25.82 -65.15 30.31
N ALA A 16 -24.74 -65.74 29.80
CA ALA A 16 -23.38 -65.62 30.28
C ALA A 16 -22.81 -64.20 30.17
N PHE A 17 -22.06 -63.81 31.19
CA PHE A 17 -21.13 -62.69 31.13
C PHE A 17 -19.91 -63.10 30.30
N THR A 18 -19.72 -62.45 29.15
CA THR A 18 -18.41 -62.32 28.51
C THR A 18 -18.12 -60.87 28.24
N ALA A 19 -16.97 -60.45 28.75
CA ALA A 19 -16.46 -59.10 28.86
C ALA A 19 -16.20 -58.44 27.50
N CYS A 20 -16.54 -57.15 27.41
CA CYS A 20 -15.93 -56.22 26.46
C CYS A 20 -15.37 -55.05 27.28
N SER A 21 -14.05 -54.89 27.28
CA SER A 21 -13.33 -53.79 27.93
C SER A 21 -13.75 -52.42 27.39
N PRO A 22 -13.62 -51.33 28.18
CA PRO A 22 -13.99 -50.00 27.75
C PRO A 22 -12.88 -49.43 26.84
N ALA A 23 -13.21 -49.18 25.58
CA ALA A 23 -12.37 -48.38 24.70
C ALA A 23 -12.66 -46.89 24.98
N SER A 24 -11.84 -46.31 25.86
CA SER A 24 -11.40 -44.91 25.89
C SER A 24 -12.41 -43.80 25.54
N ASP A 25 -12.90 -43.13 26.59
CA ASP A 25 -13.35 -41.74 26.59
C ASP A 25 -12.17 -40.77 26.31
N LYS A 26 -11.64 -40.76 25.08
CA LYS A 26 -10.60 -39.82 24.61
C LYS A 26 -10.81 -39.37 23.17
N ALA A 27 -12.06 -39.13 22.78
CA ALA A 27 -12.39 -38.69 21.41
C ALA A 27 -13.38 -37.52 21.35
N ALA A 28 -13.55 -36.76 22.44
CA ALA A 28 -14.45 -35.60 22.48
C ALA A 28 -13.80 -34.30 23.01
N GLU A 29 -12.48 -34.27 23.15
CA GLU A 29 -11.68 -33.09 23.52
C GLU A 29 -10.46 -32.98 22.60
N GLU A 30 -10.66 -32.92 21.29
CA GLU A 30 -9.57 -32.56 20.38
C GLU A 30 -10.11 -32.01 19.06
N GLN A 31 -10.78 -30.87 19.14
CA GLN A 31 -10.99 -29.96 17.98
C GLN A 31 -11.42 -28.55 18.44
N GLN A 32 -10.77 -28.02 19.47
CA GLN A 32 -10.49 -26.58 19.44
C GLN A 32 -9.27 -26.41 18.55
N ALA A 33 -9.51 -26.24 17.26
CA ALA A 33 -8.53 -25.63 16.38
C ALA A 33 -8.17 -24.28 17.04
N THR A 34 -6.93 -24.15 17.50
CA THR A 34 -6.33 -22.84 17.75
C THR A 34 -6.55 -22.02 16.49
N ALA A 35 -7.46 -21.05 16.53
CA ALA A 35 -7.56 -20.05 15.50
C ALA A 35 -6.18 -19.40 15.42
N GLY A 36 -5.41 -19.74 14.37
CA GLY A 36 -4.16 -19.07 14.10
C GLY A 36 -4.44 -17.57 14.04
N GLU A 37 -3.60 -16.79 14.72
CA GLU A 37 -3.71 -15.34 14.73
C GLU A 37 -3.77 -14.83 13.29
N GLN A 38 -4.87 -14.18 12.93
CA GLN A 38 -5.08 -13.69 11.57
C GLN A 38 -4.08 -12.56 11.30
N ALA A 39 -3.20 -12.73 10.33
CA ALA A 39 -2.22 -11.72 9.95
C ALA A 39 -2.87 -10.61 9.11
N TYR A 40 -2.42 -9.37 9.33
CA TYR A 40 -2.93 -8.18 8.65
C TYR A 40 -1.80 -7.43 7.92
N THR A 41 -2.15 -6.57 6.97
CA THR A 41 -1.20 -5.78 6.18
C THR A 41 -0.46 -4.71 6.99
N GLY A 42 -1.06 -4.24 8.09
CA GLY A 42 -0.68 -2.98 8.73
C GLY A 42 -1.14 -1.77 7.91
N ASN A 43 -1.14 -0.60 8.54
CA ASN A 43 -1.27 0.70 7.91
C ASN A 43 -0.32 1.70 8.58
N PRO A 44 0.59 2.35 7.84
CA PRO A 44 0.79 2.29 6.39
C PRO A 44 1.30 0.94 5.84
N ILE A 45 0.98 0.64 4.58
CA ILE A 45 1.44 -0.61 3.91
C ILE A 45 2.80 -0.49 3.24
N LEU A 46 3.25 0.74 2.94
CA LEU A 46 4.55 1.00 2.34
C LEU A 46 5.44 1.75 3.35
N PRO A 47 6.71 1.34 3.54
CA PRO A 47 7.66 2.15 4.28
C PRO A 47 8.03 3.39 3.46
N GLY A 48 8.07 4.55 4.11
CA GLY A 48 8.44 5.81 3.49
C GLY A 48 7.27 6.72 3.14
N ASN A 49 7.62 7.84 2.52
CA ASN A 49 6.71 8.93 2.21
C ASN A 49 6.32 8.86 0.74
N PHE A 50 5.11 8.35 0.49
CA PHE A 50 4.56 8.13 -0.84
C PHE A 50 3.14 8.65 -0.88
N ALA A 51 2.78 9.24 -2.01
CA ALA A 51 1.44 9.77 -2.21
C ALA A 51 0.82 9.29 -3.52
N ASP A 52 -0.44 9.64 -3.69
CA ASP A 52 -1.21 9.43 -4.92
C ASP A 52 -1.11 7.98 -5.46
N PRO A 53 -1.45 6.96 -4.63
CA PRO A 53 -1.21 5.57 -4.99
C PRO A 53 -2.19 5.05 -6.04
N HIS A 54 -1.66 4.42 -7.09
CA HIS A 54 -2.43 3.60 -8.02
C HIS A 54 -1.97 2.14 -7.93
N ILE A 55 -2.88 1.26 -7.53
CA ILE A 55 -2.61 -0.18 -7.39
C ILE A 55 -3.13 -0.98 -8.59
N ILE A 56 -2.34 -1.95 -9.05
CA ILE A 56 -2.79 -3.02 -9.93
C ILE A 56 -2.29 -4.37 -9.43
N GLN A 57 -2.98 -5.44 -9.83
CA GLN A 57 -2.48 -6.80 -9.71
C GLN A 57 -2.20 -7.36 -11.10
N HIS A 58 -1.01 -7.90 -11.29
CA HIS A 58 -0.67 -8.67 -12.48
C HIS A 58 -0.13 -10.03 -12.05
N GLN A 59 -0.82 -11.09 -12.45
CA GLN A 59 -0.57 -12.45 -11.97
C GLN A 59 -0.61 -12.50 -10.41
N ASP A 60 0.40 -13.12 -9.79
CA ASP A 60 0.51 -13.26 -8.33
C ASP A 60 1.16 -12.03 -7.65
N THR A 61 1.37 -10.92 -8.37
CA THR A 61 2.11 -9.74 -7.85
C THR A 61 1.26 -8.48 -7.88
N PHE A 62 1.29 -7.75 -6.76
CA PHE A 62 0.72 -6.43 -6.60
C PHE A 62 1.77 -5.36 -6.93
N TYR A 63 1.34 -4.31 -7.61
CA TYR A 63 2.17 -3.16 -7.98
C TYR A 63 1.49 -1.88 -7.50
N ILE A 64 2.22 -1.03 -6.79
CA ILE A 64 1.74 0.31 -6.39
C ILE A 64 2.67 1.35 -7.02
N TYR A 65 2.09 2.19 -7.87
CA TYR A 65 2.72 3.38 -8.41
C TYR A 65 2.35 4.55 -7.51
N ALA A 66 3.32 5.38 -7.14
CA ALA A 66 3.09 6.47 -6.21
C ALA A 66 4.04 7.64 -6.48
N THR A 67 3.57 8.85 -6.14
CA THR A 67 4.37 10.08 -6.14
C THR A 67 5.50 9.98 -5.11
N THR A 68 6.74 10.28 -5.54
CA THR A 68 7.94 10.35 -4.68
C THR A 68 8.52 11.77 -4.56
N GLY A 69 7.97 12.74 -5.32
CA GLY A 69 8.48 14.10 -5.43
C GLY A 69 9.73 14.26 -6.32
N ALA A 70 10.22 13.18 -6.95
CA ALA A 70 11.38 13.23 -7.82
C ALA A 70 11.31 12.23 -8.98
N GLU A 71 11.28 10.94 -8.67
CA GLU A 71 11.49 9.84 -9.62
C GLU A 71 10.18 9.05 -9.82
N ALA A 72 9.95 8.54 -11.03
CA ALA A 72 8.90 7.54 -11.21
C ALA A 72 9.35 6.21 -10.59
N THR A 73 8.54 5.67 -9.70
CA THR A 73 8.84 4.43 -9.00
C THR A 73 7.64 3.51 -8.93
N VAL A 74 7.91 2.23 -8.70
CA VAL A 74 6.89 1.21 -8.49
C VAL A 74 7.31 0.31 -7.34
N TRP A 75 6.39 0.13 -6.40
CA TRP A 75 6.46 -0.88 -5.35
C TRP A 75 5.85 -2.19 -5.86
N ARG A 76 6.48 -3.33 -5.55
CA ARG A 76 5.93 -4.65 -5.84
C ARG A 76 5.94 -5.57 -4.62
N SER A 77 4.92 -6.42 -4.50
CA SER A 77 4.87 -7.48 -3.49
C SER A 77 3.98 -8.63 -3.95
N ALA A 78 4.33 -9.87 -3.60
CA ALA A 78 3.48 -11.04 -3.81
C ALA A 78 2.64 -11.40 -2.57
N ASP A 79 3.07 -10.96 -1.39
CA ASP A 79 2.47 -11.30 -0.09
C ASP A 79 1.84 -10.09 0.61
N PHE A 80 1.88 -8.90 -0.02
CA PHE A 80 1.37 -7.62 0.50
C PHE A 80 2.09 -7.09 1.76
N VAL A 81 3.17 -7.74 2.19
CA VAL A 81 3.95 -7.38 3.39
C VAL A 81 5.39 -7.02 3.01
N ASN A 82 6.01 -7.86 2.20
CA ASN A 82 7.38 -7.70 1.73
C ASN A 82 7.39 -6.92 0.42
N TRP A 83 7.37 -5.59 0.55
CA TRP A 83 7.43 -4.69 -0.59
C TRP A 83 8.87 -4.46 -1.07
N ARG A 84 9.02 -4.33 -2.38
CA ARG A 84 10.27 -3.95 -3.07
C ARG A 84 10.03 -2.76 -3.99
N LEU A 85 10.82 -1.71 -3.84
CA LEU A 85 10.74 -0.49 -4.66
C LEU A 85 11.75 -0.57 -5.79
N THR A 86 11.36 -0.21 -7.01
CA THR A 86 12.26 -0.05 -8.16
C THR A 86 11.99 1.28 -8.85
N LYS A 87 13.06 1.92 -9.36
CA LYS A 87 12.93 3.07 -10.26
C LYS A 87 12.47 2.61 -11.64
N LEU A 88 11.48 3.28 -12.20
CA LEU A 88 11.07 3.07 -13.57
C LEU A 88 12.02 3.82 -14.52
N ASN A 89 12.15 3.35 -15.75
CA ASN A 89 12.80 4.09 -16.83
C ASN A 89 11.87 5.18 -17.40
N TRP A 90 11.13 5.88 -16.53
CA TRP A 90 10.10 6.84 -16.91
C TRP A 90 10.28 8.15 -16.13
N PRO A 91 10.13 9.32 -16.77
CA PRO A 91 10.02 9.54 -18.23
C PRO A 91 11.33 9.18 -18.96
N THR A 92 11.25 8.79 -20.24
CA THR A 92 12.41 8.24 -20.99
C THR A 92 13.43 9.28 -21.45
N SER A 93 13.08 10.56 -21.48
CA SER A 93 13.96 11.62 -22.03
C SER A 93 13.84 12.98 -21.33
N MET A 94 12.84 13.17 -20.45
CA MET A 94 12.71 14.38 -19.65
C MET A 94 13.62 14.32 -18.43
N GLN A 95 14.61 15.22 -18.33
CA GLN A 95 15.27 15.56 -17.07
C GLN A 95 14.34 16.41 -16.16
N LYS A 96 13.03 16.15 -16.18
CA LYS A 96 12.08 16.84 -15.31
C LYS A 96 11.93 16.01 -14.03
N PRO A 97 12.43 16.48 -12.88
CA PRO A 97 12.04 15.89 -11.60
C PRO A 97 10.54 16.16 -11.37
N ASP A 98 9.96 15.46 -10.39
CA ASP A 98 8.62 15.72 -9.86
C ASP A 98 7.48 15.09 -10.71
N ILE A 99 7.49 13.77 -10.75
CA ILE A 99 6.45 12.94 -11.37
C ILE A 99 5.32 12.71 -10.36
N TRP A 100 4.11 13.15 -10.70
CA TRP A 100 2.92 13.10 -9.84
C TRP A 100 1.88 12.11 -10.33
N ALA A 101 1.15 11.56 -9.36
CA ALA A 101 -0.13 10.87 -9.52
C ALA A 101 -0.16 9.89 -10.71
N PRO A 102 0.71 8.86 -10.69
CA PRO A 102 0.75 7.88 -11.76
C PRO A 102 -0.54 7.07 -11.81
N GLY A 103 -1.27 7.11 -12.94
CA GLY A 103 -2.39 6.22 -13.23
C GLY A 103 -1.97 5.13 -14.20
N ILE A 104 -2.38 3.87 -13.98
CA ILE A 104 -1.99 2.77 -14.85
C ILE A 104 -3.17 1.84 -15.17
N THR A 105 -3.23 1.36 -16.41
CA THR A 105 -4.19 0.32 -16.79
C THR A 105 -3.57 -0.68 -17.77
N GLN A 106 -4.17 -1.86 -17.89
CA GLN A 106 -3.85 -2.82 -18.95
C GLN A 106 -4.84 -2.66 -20.11
N GLY A 107 -4.35 -2.39 -21.31
CA GLY A 107 -5.19 -2.29 -22.50
C GLY A 107 -5.61 -3.67 -23.04
N LYS A 108 -6.51 -3.68 -24.04
CA LYS A 108 -7.00 -4.93 -24.65
C LYS A 108 -5.91 -5.75 -25.34
N ASP A 109 -4.83 -5.10 -25.74
CA ASP A 109 -3.66 -5.72 -26.35
C ASP A 109 -2.72 -6.37 -25.33
N GLY A 110 -3.05 -6.29 -24.04
CA GLY A 110 -2.28 -6.86 -22.94
C GLY A 110 -1.13 -5.96 -22.45
N LYS A 111 -0.92 -4.78 -23.07
CA LYS A 111 0.12 -3.83 -22.67
C LYS A 111 -0.33 -2.95 -21.52
N PHE A 112 0.64 -2.37 -20.83
CA PHE A 112 0.44 -1.48 -19.70
C PHE A 112 0.62 -0.03 -20.13
N TYR A 113 -0.38 0.79 -19.84
CA TYR A 113 -0.43 2.20 -20.18
C TYR A 113 -0.36 3.02 -18.89
N LEU A 114 0.73 3.77 -18.73
CA LEU A 114 1.04 4.61 -17.58
C LEU A 114 0.83 6.08 -17.95
N TYR A 115 0.02 6.78 -17.18
CA TYR A 115 -0.22 8.21 -17.30
C TYR A 115 0.36 8.91 -16.08
N THR A 116 1.17 9.95 -16.29
CA THR A 116 1.78 10.70 -15.19
C THR A 116 1.64 12.19 -15.41
N SER A 117 1.69 12.96 -14.34
CA SER A 117 1.63 14.42 -14.40
C SER A 117 2.95 15.07 -14.02
N THR A 118 3.36 16.08 -14.77
CA THR A 118 4.52 16.93 -14.44
C THR A 118 4.29 18.33 -15.00
N ASP A 119 4.53 19.36 -14.19
CA ASP A 119 4.30 20.76 -14.59
C ASP A 119 2.86 20.97 -15.13
N HIS A 120 1.89 20.28 -14.50
CA HIS A 120 0.48 20.31 -14.86
C HIS A 120 0.15 19.83 -16.29
N ASN A 121 1.04 19.04 -16.90
CA ASN A 121 0.80 18.33 -18.17
C ASN A 121 0.71 16.83 -17.91
N ILE A 122 -0.04 16.10 -18.75
CA ILE A 122 -0.13 14.63 -18.69
C ILE A 122 0.70 14.03 -19.81
N TYR A 123 1.48 13.03 -19.45
CA TYR A 123 2.30 12.21 -20.34
C TYR A 123 1.79 10.77 -20.33
N ALA A 124 1.93 10.06 -21.45
CA ALA A 124 1.48 8.68 -21.61
C ALA A 124 2.65 7.77 -22.02
N GLY A 125 2.88 6.71 -21.26
CA GLY A 125 3.89 5.68 -21.49
C GLY A 125 3.28 4.29 -21.69
N VAL A 126 3.92 3.45 -22.50
CA VAL A 126 3.49 2.07 -22.78
C VAL A 126 4.62 1.08 -22.46
N ALA A 127 4.28 -0.07 -21.90
CA ALA A 127 5.19 -1.17 -21.65
C ALA A 127 4.52 -2.54 -21.83
N GLU A 128 5.31 -3.58 -22.08
CA GLU A 128 4.85 -4.97 -22.13
C GLU A 128 4.71 -5.59 -20.72
N HIS A 129 5.20 -4.91 -19.68
CA HIS A 129 5.21 -5.40 -18.30
C HIS A 129 5.02 -4.22 -17.32
N PRO A 130 4.40 -4.42 -16.13
CA PRO A 130 4.18 -3.34 -15.16
C PRO A 130 5.47 -2.60 -14.75
N LEU A 131 6.61 -3.29 -14.73
CA LEU A 131 7.91 -2.71 -14.39
C LEU A 131 8.60 -1.97 -15.55
N GLY A 132 7.95 -1.86 -16.71
CA GLY A 132 8.57 -1.34 -17.91
C GLY A 132 9.41 -2.40 -18.66
N PRO A 133 10.33 -1.96 -19.54
CA PRO A 133 10.64 -0.56 -19.78
C PRO A 133 9.48 0.17 -20.46
N PHE A 134 9.16 1.38 -19.99
CA PHE A 134 8.17 2.26 -20.60
C PHE A 134 8.76 3.05 -21.76
N THR A 135 7.95 3.34 -22.78
CA THR A 135 8.26 4.27 -23.88
C THR A 135 7.13 5.28 -24.05
N ASN A 136 7.44 6.53 -24.38
CA ASN A 136 6.41 7.55 -24.61
C ASN A 136 5.56 7.17 -25.84
N LEU A 137 4.24 7.08 -25.67
CA LEU A 137 3.30 6.70 -26.74
C LEU A 137 3.36 7.67 -27.94
N LEU A 138 3.59 8.95 -27.67
CA LEU A 138 3.62 10.02 -28.67
C LEU A 138 5.04 10.28 -29.21
N GLY A 139 6.03 9.49 -28.77
CA GLY A 139 7.43 9.61 -29.13
C GLY A 139 8.17 10.75 -28.39
N GLY A 140 9.44 10.52 -28.07
CA GLY A 140 10.28 11.50 -27.36
C GLY A 140 9.68 11.95 -26.02
N ASP A 141 9.62 13.27 -25.83
CA ASP A 141 9.03 13.93 -24.64
C ASP A 141 7.68 14.60 -24.93
N SER A 142 6.97 14.10 -25.94
CA SER A 142 5.67 14.62 -26.33
C SER A 142 4.67 14.56 -25.17
N ILE A 143 3.98 15.67 -24.96
CA ILE A 143 2.89 15.81 -24.00
C ILE A 143 1.64 15.18 -24.61
N PHE A 144 0.89 14.40 -23.83
CA PHE A 144 -0.40 13.88 -24.28
C PHE A 144 -1.50 14.92 -24.09
N ILE A 145 -1.60 15.49 -22.88
CA ILE A 145 -2.57 16.55 -22.58
C ILE A 145 -1.81 17.73 -22.00
N GLU A 146 -1.86 18.86 -22.70
CA GLU A 146 -1.27 20.10 -22.23
C GLU A 146 -2.09 20.68 -21.07
N ASN A 147 -1.41 21.39 -20.18
CA ASN A 147 -2.05 22.13 -19.11
C ASN A 147 -3.07 23.11 -19.71
N ARG A 148 -4.32 23.04 -19.24
CA ARG A 148 -5.42 23.92 -19.69
C ARG A 148 -5.75 23.84 -21.20
N GLN A 149 -5.43 22.72 -21.86
CA GLN A 149 -5.68 22.54 -23.30
C GLN A 149 -7.12 22.85 -23.73
N TRP A 150 -8.12 22.42 -22.93
CA TRP A 150 -9.54 22.65 -23.22
C TRP A 150 -10.23 23.62 -22.26
N TRP A 151 -9.75 23.73 -21.02
CA TRP A 151 -10.41 24.52 -19.97
C TRP A 151 -9.38 25.37 -19.22
N SER A 152 -9.59 26.69 -19.19
CA SER A 152 -8.64 27.66 -18.64
C SER A 152 -8.52 27.63 -17.11
N LYS A 153 -9.50 27.05 -16.41
CA LYS A 153 -9.56 26.96 -14.94
C LYS A 153 -9.32 25.54 -14.42
N MET A 154 -8.47 24.78 -15.09
CA MET A 154 -8.15 23.40 -14.70
C MET A 154 -6.63 23.22 -14.69
N HIS A 155 -6.10 22.53 -13.69
CA HIS A 155 -4.78 21.90 -13.81
C HIS A 155 -4.95 20.53 -14.47
N SER A 156 -4.23 20.27 -15.57
CA SER A 156 -4.27 18.95 -16.23
C SER A 156 -3.36 17.96 -15.48
N ILE A 157 -3.84 17.45 -14.35
CA ILE A 157 -3.14 16.48 -13.50
C ILE A 157 -4.04 15.30 -13.11
N ASP A 158 -3.46 14.33 -12.40
CA ASP A 158 -4.16 13.20 -11.77
C ASP A 158 -4.95 12.38 -12.79
N ALA A 159 -4.25 11.90 -13.81
CA ALA A 159 -4.86 11.10 -14.87
C ALA A 159 -5.21 9.70 -14.38
N ASP A 160 -6.49 9.32 -14.45
CA ASP A 160 -7.00 8.00 -14.07
C ASP A 160 -7.55 7.25 -15.29
N PRO A 161 -6.87 6.19 -15.73
CA PRO A 161 -7.31 5.38 -16.86
C PRO A 161 -8.30 4.30 -16.41
N PHE A 162 -9.39 4.16 -17.15
CA PHE A 162 -10.41 3.13 -16.91
C PHE A 162 -10.77 2.42 -18.21
N VAL A 163 -10.77 1.08 -18.20
CA VAL A 163 -11.19 0.26 -19.33
C VAL A 163 -12.49 -0.45 -18.93
N ASP A 164 -13.58 -0.16 -19.66
CA ASP A 164 -14.89 -0.75 -19.40
C ASP A 164 -14.98 -2.20 -19.94
N ASP A 165 -16.08 -2.90 -19.64
CA ASP A 165 -16.28 -4.30 -20.00
C ASP A 165 -16.40 -4.53 -21.53
N ASP A 166 -16.84 -3.52 -22.28
CA ASP A 166 -16.80 -3.50 -23.76
C ASP A 166 -15.40 -3.16 -24.31
N GLY A 167 -14.49 -2.84 -23.40
CA GLY A 167 -13.13 -2.41 -23.60
C GLY A 167 -12.97 -0.98 -24.11
N GLN A 168 -14.03 -0.17 -24.15
CA GLN A 168 -13.84 1.27 -24.33
C GLN A 168 -12.96 1.79 -23.19
N ALA A 169 -11.84 2.40 -23.54
CA ALA A 169 -10.96 3.06 -22.58
C ALA A 169 -11.36 4.52 -22.39
N TYR A 170 -11.29 4.97 -21.15
CA TYR A 170 -11.59 6.34 -20.72
C TYR A 170 -10.38 6.86 -19.95
N LEU A 171 -10.13 8.15 -20.06
CA LEU A 171 -9.20 8.85 -19.18
C LEU A 171 -9.96 9.95 -18.44
N TYR A 172 -9.89 9.95 -17.12
CA TYR A 172 -10.38 11.02 -16.26
C TYR A 172 -9.20 11.84 -15.77
N TRP A 173 -9.37 13.15 -15.62
CA TRP A 173 -8.32 14.01 -15.06
C TRP A 173 -8.88 15.35 -14.62
N GLY A 174 -8.04 16.11 -13.90
CA GLY A 174 -8.26 17.52 -13.62
C GLY A 174 -8.13 17.84 -12.13
N SER A 175 -7.67 19.03 -11.84
CA SER A 175 -7.65 19.61 -10.49
C SER A 175 -8.08 21.08 -10.52
N GLY A 176 -8.35 21.65 -9.34
CA GLY A 176 -8.69 23.06 -9.16
C GLY A 176 -7.56 24.00 -9.53
N PHE A 177 -7.87 25.02 -10.33
CA PHE A 177 -6.95 26.12 -10.61
C PHE A 177 -6.85 27.07 -9.42
N ASP A 178 -5.66 27.57 -9.10
CA ASP A 178 -5.38 28.39 -7.91
C ASP A 178 -5.90 27.77 -6.59
N PHE A 179 -5.93 26.44 -6.52
CA PHE A 179 -6.45 25.67 -5.37
C PHE A 179 -7.94 25.98 -5.06
N LYS A 180 -8.75 26.25 -6.09
CA LYS A 180 -10.19 26.52 -5.99
C LYS A 180 -10.99 25.75 -7.04
N ASP A 181 -12.26 25.46 -6.71
CA ASP A 181 -13.31 24.97 -7.62
C ASP A 181 -12.80 23.95 -8.66
N GLY A 182 -12.51 22.72 -8.21
CA GLY A 182 -11.99 21.65 -9.06
C GLY A 182 -12.88 21.32 -10.26
N ILE A 183 -12.26 20.91 -11.35
CA ILE A 183 -12.92 20.49 -12.58
C ILE A 183 -12.44 19.09 -12.95
N CYS A 184 -13.38 18.19 -13.26
CA CYS A 184 -13.11 16.85 -13.75
C CYS A 184 -13.52 16.76 -15.21
N ALA A 185 -12.61 16.28 -16.05
CA ALA A 185 -12.85 15.94 -17.43
C ALA A 185 -12.85 14.42 -17.63
N VAL A 186 -13.50 13.96 -18.69
CA VAL A 186 -13.37 12.61 -19.22
C VAL A 186 -13.16 12.66 -20.73
N GLY A 187 -12.25 11.83 -21.23
CA GLY A 187 -12.03 11.61 -22.65
C GLY A 187 -12.17 10.13 -23.00
N LEU A 188 -12.87 9.85 -24.10
CA LEU A 188 -12.96 8.50 -24.68
C LEU A 188 -11.71 8.27 -25.51
N LEU A 189 -10.85 7.35 -25.09
CA LEU A 189 -9.61 7.04 -25.80
C LEU A 189 -9.91 6.23 -27.08
N ASN A 190 -9.08 6.47 -28.10
CA ASN A 190 -8.92 5.55 -29.22
C ASN A 190 -8.07 4.34 -28.78
N ASP A 191 -8.01 3.31 -29.63
CA ASP A 191 -7.23 2.09 -29.35
C ASP A 191 -5.72 2.36 -29.23
N ASP A 192 -5.24 3.51 -29.70
CA ASP A 192 -3.86 3.96 -29.51
C ASP A 192 -3.55 4.41 -28.07
N MET A 193 -4.58 4.57 -27.21
CA MET A 193 -4.49 5.01 -25.81
C MET A 193 -3.83 6.38 -25.59
N ALA A 194 -3.60 7.15 -26.65
CA ALA A 194 -2.99 8.49 -26.64
C ALA A 194 -3.65 9.46 -27.63
N SER A 195 -4.90 9.22 -28.00
CA SER A 195 -5.77 10.18 -28.68
C SER A 195 -7.23 9.96 -28.28
N PHE A 196 -8.08 10.97 -28.52
CA PHE A 196 -9.49 10.93 -28.14
C PHE A 196 -10.41 10.77 -29.36
N LYS A 197 -11.48 9.98 -29.20
CA LYS A 197 -12.54 9.77 -30.22
C LYS A 197 -13.28 11.05 -30.58
N LYS A 198 -13.39 11.97 -29.62
CA LYS A 198 -14.04 13.27 -29.73
C LYS A 198 -13.40 14.21 -28.71
N GLN A 199 -13.74 15.50 -28.77
CA GLN A 199 -13.33 16.43 -27.72
C GLN A 199 -13.78 15.91 -26.33
N PRO A 200 -12.89 15.92 -25.33
CA PRO A 200 -13.23 15.59 -23.95
C PRO A 200 -14.36 16.45 -23.38
N GLU A 201 -15.10 15.89 -22.41
CA GLU A 201 -16.25 16.53 -21.79
C GLU A 201 -16.09 16.68 -20.27
N LEU A 202 -16.76 17.67 -19.69
CA LEU A 202 -16.75 17.89 -18.25
C LEU A 202 -17.76 16.98 -17.55
N VAL A 203 -17.32 16.35 -16.47
CA VAL A 203 -18.13 15.43 -15.64
C VAL A 203 -18.08 15.79 -14.15
N THR A 204 -17.61 17.00 -13.82
CA THR A 204 -17.38 17.51 -12.45
C THR A 204 -18.54 17.25 -11.49
N PRO A 205 -18.39 16.33 -10.52
CA PRO A 205 -19.36 16.17 -9.45
C PRO A 205 -19.26 17.28 -8.41
N LYS A 206 -20.29 17.41 -7.56
CA LYS A 206 -20.30 18.40 -6.47
C LYS A 206 -19.15 18.16 -5.49
N GLY A 207 -18.36 19.21 -5.21
CA GLY A 207 -17.26 19.17 -4.27
C GLY A 207 -16.02 18.46 -4.80
N TYR A 208 -15.88 18.32 -6.12
CA TYR A 208 -14.66 17.83 -6.75
C TYR A 208 -13.52 18.81 -6.55
N PHE A 209 -12.36 18.32 -6.13
CA PHE A 209 -11.10 19.06 -6.17
C PHE A 209 -10.12 18.43 -7.16
N GLU A 210 -9.73 17.17 -6.95
CA GLU A 210 -8.73 16.44 -7.78
C GLU A 210 -8.80 14.91 -7.57
N GLY A 211 -7.82 14.17 -8.11
CA GLY A 211 -7.67 12.72 -7.88
C GLY A 211 -8.89 11.90 -8.30
N PRO A 212 -9.38 12.02 -9.55
CA PRO A 212 -10.49 11.20 -10.00
C PRO A 212 -10.09 9.72 -9.97
N HIS A 213 -11.02 8.84 -9.61
CA HIS A 213 -10.83 7.41 -9.75
C HIS A 213 -12.15 6.75 -10.17
N MET A 214 -12.17 6.08 -11.32
CA MET A 214 -13.34 5.40 -11.85
C MET A 214 -13.32 3.91 -11.50
N MET A 215 -14.38 3.45 -10.85
CA MET A 215 -14.64 2.03 -10.59
C MET A 215 -16.01 1.64 -11.12
N LYS A 216 -16.13 0.45 -11.72
CA LYS A 216 -17.41 -0.16 -12.07
C LYS A 216 -17.73 -1.34 -11.16
N ARG A 217 -18.97 -1.40 -10.66
CA ARG A 217 -19.48 -2.56 -9.89
C ARG A 217 -20.97 -2.74 -10.13
N ASN A 218 -21.37 -3.93 -10.58
CA ASN A 218 -22.76 -4.31 -10.86
C ASN A 218 -23.46 -3.28 -11.77
N ASP A 219 -22.83 -2.94 -12.90
CA ASP A 219 -23.31 -1.96 -13.89
C ASP A 219 -23.49 -0.52 -13.37
N ILE A 220 -22.97 -0.22 -12.18
CA ILE A 220 -22.91 1.14 -11.62
C ILE A 220 -21.48 1.66 -11.77
N TYR A 221 -21.36 2.89 -12.28
CA TYR A 221 -20.10 3.63 -12.37
C TYR A 221 -19.95 4.54 -11.16
N TYR A 222 -18.83 4.41 -10.45
CA TYR A 222 -18.48 5.20 -9.28
C TYR A 222 -17.31 6.09 -9.64
N LEU A 223 -17.58 7.38 -9.83
CA LEU A 223 -16.53 8.40 -9.91
C LEU A 223 -16.21 8.84 -8.48
N MET A 224 -15.11 8.35 -7.94
CA MET A 224 -14.55 8.79 -6.66
C MET A 224 -13.53 9.91 -6.90
N TYR A 225 -13.36 10.78 -5.91
CA TYR A 225 -12.51 11.96 -6.03
C TYR A 225 -12.18 12.58 -4.66
N SER A 226 -11.12 13.38 -4.61
CA SER A 226 -10.76 14.15 -3.43
C SER A 226 -11.51 15.49 -3.37
N ASP A 227 -11.87 15.90 -2.15
CA ASP A 227 -12.40 17.22 -1.79
C ASP A 227 -11.53 17.85 -0.70
N GLY A 228 -11.19 19.13 -0.82
CA GLY A 228 -10.27 19.82 0.09
C GLY A 228 -8.84 19.83 -0.46
N LEU A 229 -7.87 20.21 0.37
CA LEU A 229 -6.48 20.40 -0.05
C LEU A 229 -5.56 19.31 0.51
N TYR A 230 -4.73 18.71 -0.34
CA TYR A 230 -3.89 17.56 0.01
C TYR A 230 -2.93 17.78 1.19
N TYR A 231 -2.63 19.04 1.53
CA TYR A 231 -1.66 19.40 2.57
C TYR A 231 -2.30 19.74 3.92
N ASP A 232 -3.64 19.71 4.03
CA ASP A 232 -4.35 20.01 5.27
C ASP A 232 -5.46 18.99 5.59
N SER A 233 -6.06 19.11 6.78
CA SER A 233 -7.05 18.15 7.27
C SER A 233 -8.40 18.22 6.56
N THR A 234 -8.59 19.15 5.62
CA THR A 234 -9.82 19.25 4.83
C THR A 234 -9.90 18.17 3.76
N TYR A 235 -8.78 17.56 3.37
CA TYR A 235 -8.72 16.49 2.37
C TYR A 235 -9.54 15.27 2.80
N LYS A 236 -10.41 14.80 1.91
CA LYS A 236 -11.34 13.68 2.12
C LYS A 236 -11.76 13.06 0.80
N VAL A 237 -12.16 11.79 0.81
CA VAL A 237 -12.70 11.10 -0.37
C VAL A 237 -14.22 11.25 -0.45
N ARG A 238 -14.68 11.65 -1.63
CA ARG A 238 -16.09 11.68 -2.03
C ARG A 238 -16.32 10.74 -3.22
N TYR A 239 -17.58 10.52 -3.54
CA TYR A 239 -17.96 9.78 -4.72
C TYR A 239 -19.31 10.21 -5.27
N ALA A 240 -19.50 9.97 -6.55
CA ALA A 240 -20.75 10.09 -7.27
C ALA A 240 -20.99 8.86 -8.15
N MET A 241 -22.26 8.57 -8.41
CA MET A 241 -22.73 7.36 -9.10
C MET A 241 -23.40 7.73 -10.42
N SER A 242 -23.30 6.86 -11.41
CA SER A 242 -23.92 6.98 -12.72
C SER A 242 -24.22 5.60 -13.31
N ASP A 243 -25.15 5.55 -14.27
CA ASP A 243 -25.40 4.39 -15.13
C ASP A 243 -24.50 4.38 -16.39
N LYS A 244 -23.68 5.42 -16.55
CA LYS A 244 -22.74 5.62 -17.66
C LYS A 244 -21.37 6.11 -17.17
N PRO A 245 -20.27 5.74 -17.86
CA PRO A 245 -18.94 6.20 -17.50
C PRO A 245 -18.78 7.72 -17.67
N THR A 246 -19.59 8.36 -18.51
CA THR A 246 -19.52 9.81 -18.72
C THR A 246 -20.60 10.61 -17.98
N GLY A 247 -21.28 9.99 -17.01
CA GLY A 247 -22.32 10.65 -16.25
C GLY A 247 -23.67 10.76 -16.99
N PRO A 248 -24.60 11.59 -16.49
CA PRO A 248 -24.41 12.53 -15.38
C PRO A 248 -24.19 11.83 -14.04
N PHE A 249 -23.26 12.35 -13.24
CA PHE A 249 -22.92 11.80 -11.93
C PHE A 249 -23.76 12.43 -10.82
N LEU A 250 -24.44 11.58 -10.04
CA LEU A 250 -25.20 11.98 -8.86
C LEU A 250 -24.43 11.66 -7.58
N GLN A 251 -24.31 12.63 -6.67
CA GLN A 251 -23.55 12.43 -5.44
C GLN A 251 -24.09 11.25 -4.63
N GLY A 252 -23.19 10.35 -4.22
CA GLY A 252 -23.56 9.20 -3.40
C GLY A 252 -24.06 9.63 -2.02
N LYS A 253 -25.12 8.98 -1.53
CA LYS A 253 -25.83 9.39 -0.30
C LYS A 253 -24.94 9.43 0.97
N ASN A 254 -23.89 8.61 1.00
CA ASN A 254 -22.97 8.52 2.11
C ASN A 254 -21.70 9.38 1.93
N SER A 255 -21.58 10.16 0.84
CA SER A 255 -20.42 11.04 0.61
C SER A 255 -20.35 12.17 1.64
N PRO A 256 -19.16 12.52 2.19
CA PRO A 256 -17.84 11.89 2.00
C PRO A 256 -17.73 10.52 2.68
N ILE A 257 -16.94 9.62 2.08
CA ILE A 257 -16.78 8.24 2.53
C ILE A 257 -15.51 7.99 3.34
N LEU A 258 -14.49 8.84 3.24
CA LEU A 258 -13.26 8.73 4.02
C LEU A 258 -12.81 10.13 4.42
N THR A 259 -12.65 10.38 5.74
CA THR A 259 -12.35 11.70 6.30
C THR A 259 -11.31 11.59 7.42
N ALA A 260 -10.75 12.72 7.83
CA ALA A 260 -10.00 12.81 9.08
C ALA A 260 -10.84 12.28 10.27
N THR A 261 -10.17 11.65 11.25
CA THR A 261 -10.84 11.10 12.42
C THR A 261 -10.96 12.16 13.53
N PRO A 262 -12.06 12.18 14.31
CA PRO A 262 -12.23 13.16 15.39
C PRO A 262 -11.18 13.07 16.49
N ASP A 263 -10.57 11.90 16.69
CA ASP A 263 -9.49 11.67 17.65
C ASP A 263 -8.12 12.18 17.17
N GLY A 264 -8.05 12.72 15.94
CA GLY A 264 -6.83 13.26 15.37
C GLY A 264 -5.78 12.21 15.01
N LYS A 265 -6.11 10.91 14.96
CA LYS A 265 -5.16 9.88 14.53
C LYS A 265 -5.01 9.79 13.01
N ILE A 266 -6.02 10.24 12.26
CA ILE A 266 -6.03 10.26 10.80
C ILE A 266 -6.28 11.69 10.34
N SER A 267 -5.44 12.18 9.44
CA SER A 267 -5.55 13.51 8.85
C SER A 267 -5.35 13.43 7.33
N GLY A 268 -6.14 14.21 6.61
CA GLY A 268 -6.07 14.36 5.15
C GLY A 268 -6.06 13.06 4.34
N PRO A 269 -6.95 12.08 4.60
CA PRO A 269 -7.03 10.93 3.71
C PRO A 269 -7.67 11.35 2.38
N GLY A 270 -7.04 11.04 1.25
CA GLY A 270 -7.59 11.42 -0.05
C GLY A 270 -7.09 10.54 -1.18
N HIS A 271 -6.42 11.13 -2.19
CA HIS A 271 -6.05 10.50 -3.46
C HIS A 271 -5.83 8.98 -3.32
N HIS A 272 -6.52 8.23 -4.14
CA HIS A 272 -6.69 6.80 -3.96
C HIS A 272 -6.90 6.09 -5.29
N SER A 273 -6.77 4.78 -5.23
CA SER A 273 -7.26 3.82 -6.22
C SER A 273 -7.97 2.68 -5.50
N THR A 274 -8.62 1.82 -6.25
CA THR A 274 -9.32 0.64 -5.70
C THR A 274 -8.77 -0.64 -6.27
N ILE A 275 -8.87 -1.70 -5.48
CA ILE A 275 -8.57 -3.06 -5.91
C ILE A 275 -9.65 -4.01 -5.43
N LYS A 276 -10.02 -4.95 -6.29
CA LYS A 276 -10.87 -6.07 -5.91
C LYS A 276 -9.97 -7.27 -5.59
N LEU A 277 -10.07 -7.77 -4.37
CA LEU A 277 -9.36 -8.97 -3.93
C LEU A 277 -10.39 -10.02 -3.56
N GLN A 278 -10.36 -11.16 -4.24
CA GLN A 278 -11.40 -12.18 -4.13
C GLN A 278 -12.80 -11.57 -4.40
N ASN A 279 -13.67 -11.55 -3.38
CA ASN A 279 -15.03 -11.01 -3.48
C ASN A 279 -15.18 -9.61 -2.88
N ASP A 280 -14.13 -9.07 -2.26
CA ASP A 280 -14.14 -7.81 -1.53
C ASP A 280 -13.44 -6.70 -2.32
N TYR A 281 -13.82 -5.46 -2.03
CA TYR A 281 -13.21 -4.26 -2.59
C TYR A 281 -12.46 -3.50 -1.50
N TYR A 282 -11.36 -2.89 -1.89
CA TYR A 282 -10.47 -2.17 -0.99
C TYR A 282 -10.05 -0.85 -1.64
N MET A 283 -9.89 0.18 -0.82
CA MET A 283 -9.32 1.45 -1.25
C MET A 283 -7.88 1.51 -0.79
N VAL A 284 -6.96 1.73 -1.73
CA VAL A 284 -5.57 2.09 -1.44
C VAL A 284 -5.48 3.60 -1.55
N TYR A 285 -5.17 4.28 -0.46
CA TYR A 285 -5.23 5.73 -0.35
C TYR A 285 -4.01 6.26 0.39
N HIS A 286 -3.75 7.57 0.31
CA HIS A 286 -2.77 8.18 1.20
C HIS A 286 -3.43 8.93 2.37
N ARG A 287 -2.71 9.07 3.48
CA ARG A 287 -3.02 9.98 4.60
C ARG A 287 -1.75 10.70 5.05
N HIS A 288 -1.88 11.75 5.87
CA HIS A 288 -0.70 12.42 6.44
C HIS A 288 0.11 11.51 7.38
N VAL A 289 1.44 11.57 7.28
CA VAL A 289 2.39 10.95 8.22
C VAL A 289 2.13 11.45 9.63
N TYR A 290 2.21 10.59 10.64
CA TYR A 290 2.23 11.03 12.04
C TYR A 290 3.68 11.22 12.54
N PRO A 291 4.01 12.30 13.27
CA PRO A 291 3.17 13.47 13.58
C PRO A 291 2.95 14.34 12.34
N PHE A 292 1.72 14.80 12.13
CA PHE A 292 1.30 15.49 10.90
C PHE A 292 2.20 16.66 10.54
N TYR A 293 2.96 16.51 9.45
CA TYR A 293 3.96 17.48 9.04
C TYR A 293 3.86 17.78 7.54
N LYS A 294 3.71 19.06 7.20
CA LYS A 294 3.90 19.65 5.86
C LYS A 294 3.35 18.84 4.67
N GLY A 295 2.16 18.23 4.80
CA GLY A 295 1.54 17.47 3.70
C GLY A 295 2.31 16.22 3.26
N ILE A 296 3.23 15.71 4.08
CA ILE A 296 3.92 14.44 3.84
C ILE A 296 2.93 13.30 4.08
N ARG A 297 2.91 12.33 3.17
CA ARG A 297 1.84 11.33 3.06
C ARG A 297 2.40 9.90 3.07
N GLN A 298 1.60 8.95 3.54
CA GLN A 298 1.89 7.51 3.51
C GLN A 298 0.69 6.75 2.97
N VAL A 299 0.96 5.62 2.31
CA VAL A 299 -0.04 4.79 1.65
C VAL A 299 -0.62 3.77 2.62
N CYS A 300 -1.94 3.72 2.69
CA CYS A 300 -2.75 2.84 3.52
C CYS A 300 -3.75 2.06 2.66
N ILE A 301 -4.34 1.01 3.21
CA ILE A 301 -5.41 0.24 2.61
C ILE A 301 -6.51 -0.05 3.63
N ASP A 302 -7.77 0.09 3.22
CA ASP A 302 -8.92 -0.28 4.04
C ASP A 302 -10.08 -0.84 3.21
N LYS A 303 -10.93 -1.63 3.85
CA LYS A 303 -12.07 -2.30 3.19
C LYS A 303 -13.13 -1.30 2.75
N MET A 304 -13.65 -1.50 1.54
CA MET A 304 -14.84 -0.83 1.05
C MET A 304 -16.04 -1.76 1.19
N GLU A 305 -17.13 -1.21 1.73
CA GLU A 305 -18.40 -1.91 1.85
C GLU A 305 -19.49 -1.14 1.09
N PHE A 306 -20.51 -1.87 0.65
CA PHE A 306 -21.61 -1.32 -0.13
C PHE A 306 -22.92 -1.66 0.56
N GLU A 307 -23.86 -0.72 0.48
CA GLU A 307 -25.26 -0.93 0.80
C GLU A 307 -25.93 -1.80 -0.28
N GLU A 308 -27.13 -2.31 0.03
CA GLU A 308 -27.92 -3.10 -0.93
C GLU A 308 -28.24 -2.34 -2.22
N ASP A 309 -28.43 -1.02 -2.14
CA ASP A 309 -28.68 -0.14 -3.28
C ASP A 309 -27.41 0.28 -4.04
N GLY A 310 -26.26 -0.30 -3.69
CA GLY A 310 -24.97 -0.03 -4.32
C GLY A 310 -24.23 1.17 -3.75
N ALA A 311 -24.83 1.98 -2.87
CA ALA A 311 -24.11 3.10 -2.26
C ALA A 311 -22.89 2.61 -1.46
N ILE A 312 -21.75 3.28 -1.60
CA ILE A 312 -20.56 3.00 -0.77
C ILE A 312 -20.86 3.42 0.67
N LYS A 313 -20.58 2.55 1.64
CA LYS A 313 -20.65 2.86 3.08
C LYS A 313 -19.50 3.79 3.48
N ARG A 314 -19.65 4.53 4.59
CA ARG A 314 -18.51 5.27 5.14
C ARG A 314 -17.42 4.29 5.56
N MET A 315 -16.21 4.54 5.09
CA MET A 315 -15.03 3.74 5.41
C MET A 315 -14.50 4.08 6.79
N VAL A 316 -13.84 3.11 7.40
CA VAL A 316 -13.09 3.27 8.64
C VAL A 316 -11.62 3.14 8.29
N ALA A 317 -10.85 4.22 8.50
CA ALA A 317 -9.40 4.18 8.39
C ALA A 317 -8.82 3.43 9.59
N THR A 318 -8.06 2.36 9.33
CA THR A 318 -7.51 1.50 10.40
C THR A 318 -6.00 1.68 10.58
N GLN A 319 -5.46 1.12 11.66
CA GLN A 319 -4.00 0.99 11.85
C GLN A 319 -3.52 -0.43 11.49
N GLU A 320 -4.38 -1.42 11.68
CA GLU A 320 -4.13 -2.82 11.36
C GLU A 320 -4.19 -3.11 9.86
N GLY A 321 -4.90 -2.32 9.05
CA GLY A 321 -5.11 -2.58 7.63
C GLY A 321 -6.08 -3.75 7.40
N ILE A 322 -5.80 -4.59 6.41
CA ILE A 322 -6.72 -5.65 5.98
C ILE A 322 -6.16 -7.05 6.24
N PRO A 323 -7.01 -8.08 6.41
CA PRO A 323 -6.52 -9.44 6.55
C PRO A 323 -5.81 -9.97 5.30
N LEU A 324 -4.69 -10.69 5.48
CA LEU A 324 -3.84 -11.20 4.38
C LEU A 324 -4.36 -12.47 3.69
N GLY A 325 -5.60 -12.89 3.93
CA GLY A 325 -6.17 -14.14 3.39
C GLY A 325 -6.29 -14.21 1.86
N PHE A 326 -6.06 -13.10 1.17
CA PHE A 326 -6.04 -13.01 -0.30
C PHE A 326 -4.63 -13.19 -0.89
N ALA A 327 -3.59 -12.91 -0.12
CA ALA A 327 -2.23 -12.87 -0.61
C ALA A 327 -1.62 -14.27 -0.62
N LYS A 328 -0.76 -14.55 -1.60
CA LYS A 328 -0.03 -15.82 -1.62
C LYS A 328 0.97 -15.78 -0.47
N ALA A 329 0.87 -16.74 0.45
CA ALA A 329 1.92 -16.95 1.42
C ALA A 329 3.20 -17.30 0.65
N THR A 330 4.11 -16.33 0.53
CA THR A 330 5.52 -16.65 0.28
C THR A 330 6.01 -17.47 1.46
N ALA A 331 7.05 -18.29 1.30
CA ALA A 331 7.69 -18.90 2.46
C ALA A 331 8.17 -17.74 3.36
N THR A 332 7.37 -17.38 4.36
CA THR A 332 7.60 -16.23 5.22
C THR A 332 8.93 -16.50 5.91
N ARG A 333 9.98 -15.79 5.49
CA ARG A 333 11.21 -15.75 6.26
C ARG A 333 10.82 -15.10 7.57
N LYS A 334 10.84 -15.87 8.66
CA LYS A 334 10.49 -15.38 9.99
C LYS A 334 11.49 -14.27 10.33
N GLN A 335 11.00 -13.04 10.48
CA GLN A 335 11.84 -11.95 10.94
C GLN A 335 12.22 -12.20 12.41
N LEU A 336 13.52 -12.14 12.70
CA LEU A 336 14.06 -12.25 14.05
C LEU A 336 13.74 -10.99 14.84
N GLN A 337 13.46 -11.16 16.13
CA GLN A 337 13.10 -10.09 17.05
C GLN A 337 14.18 -9.92 18.11
N PRO A 338 14.73 -8.72 18.29
CA PRO A 338 15.66 -8.46 19.39
C PRO A 338 14.94 -8.48 20.74
N VAL A 339 15.65 -8.91 21.78
CA VAL A 339 15.21 -8.79 23.18
C VAL A 339 15.58 -7.44 23.79
N GLU A 340 16.60 -6.78 23.22
CA GLU A 340 17.03 -5.44 23.61
C GLU A 340 17.55 -4.70 22.36
N VAL A 341 17.28 -3.39 22.29
CA VAL A 341 17.80 -2.53 21.23
C VAL A 341 18.52 -1.33 21.85
N LYS A 342 19.71 -1.02 21.32
CA LYS A 342 20.51 0.15 21.71
C LYS A 342 20.77 1.04 20.52
N THR A 343 20.94 2.33 20.76
CA THR A 343 21.20 3.32 19.71
C THR A 343 22.21 4.38 20.14
N SER A 344 22.82 5.04 19.15
CA SER A 344 23.61 6.25 19.33
C SER A 344 22.81 7.45 19.85
N GLY A 345 21.49 7.45 19.64
CA GLY A 345 20.62 8.53 20.09
C GLY A 345 19.23 8.46 19.47
N VAL A 346 18.33 9.29 20.01
CA VAL A 346 16.94 9.44 19.55
C VAL A 346 16.60 10.92 19.40
N VAL A 347 15.80 11.28 18.39
CA VAL A 347 15.35 12.67 18.19
C VAL A 347 14.31 13.07 19.24
N SER A 348 13.40 12.17 19.58
CA SER A 348 12.39 12.32 20.65
C SER A 348 11.81 10.95 21.02
N SER A 349 10.89 10.93 21.98
CA SER A 349 10.15 9.72 22.39
C SER A 349 9.28 9.09 21.28
N ASP A 350 9.02 9.81 20.19
CA ASP A 350 8.29 9.26 19.03
C ASP A 350 9.20 8.43 18.11
N TYR A 351 10.52 8.48 18.31
CA TYR A 351 11.54 7.93 17.42
C TYR A 351 12.50 6.96 18.12
N GLU A 352 12.00 6.25 19.13
CA GLU A 352 12.76 5.32 19.96
C GLU A 352 13.31 4.13 19.17
N ALA A 353 14.31 3.45 19.74
CA ALA A 353 15.08 2.41 19.04
C ALA A 353 14.24 1.16 18.68
N ASP A 354 13.23 0.83 19.48
CA ASP A 354 12.32 -0.29 19.27
C ASP A 354 11.44 -0.12 18.02
N LYS A 355 11.23 1.12 17.57
CA LYS A 355 10.43 1.46 16.38
C LYS A 355 11.01 0.98 15.06
N ALA A 356 12.25 0.50 15.03
CA ALA A 356 12.83 -0.13 13.85
C ALA A 356 12.62 -1.66 13.81
N PHE A 357 11.87 -2.23 14.76
CA PHE A 357 11.63 -3.67 14.86
C PHE A 357 10.16 -4.02 15.16
N ASP A 358 9.26 -3.04 15.13
CA ASP A 358 7.85 -3.19 15.51
C ASP A 358 6.93 -3.59 14.35
N HIS A 359 7.49 -3.79 13.14
CA HIS A 359 6.79 -4.16 11.91
C HIS A 359 5.75 -3.13 11.47
N ASN A 360 5.95 -1.87 11.84
CA ASN A 360 5.00 -0.81 11.54
C ASN A 360 5.65 0.26 10.66
N ASN A 361 5.25 0.31 9.38
CA ASN A 361 5.75 1.30 8.43
C ASN A 361 5.30 2.75 8.73
N GLY A 362 4.56 2.98 9.82
CA GLY A 362 4.16 4.29 10.33
C GLY A 362 5.04 4.82 11.45
N THR A 363 5.95 4.00 11.96
CA THR A 363 6.92 4.33 13.01
C THR A 363 8.34 4.11 12.51
N LEU A 364 9.29 4.85 13.07
CA LEU A 364 10.70 4.66 12.76
C LEU A 364 11.58 4.99 13.96
N TRP A 365 12.72 4.34 14.06
CA TRP A 365 13.81 4.87 14.86
C TRP A 365 14.43 6.06 14.11
N ALA A 366 14.76 7.14 14.82
CA ALA A 366 15.55 8.22 14.24
C ALA A 366 16.49 8.88 15.26
N ALA A 367 17.71 9.18 14.82
CA ALA A 367 18.72 9.95 15.53
C ALA A 367 18.93 11.33 14.86
N PRO A 368 19.36 12.36 15.63
CA PRO A 368 19.73 13.65 15.06
C PRO A 368 20.84 13.48 14.01
N LYS A 369 20.77 14.25 12.91
CA LYS A 369 21.86 14.25 11.93
C LYS A 369 23.10 14.91 12.53
N THR A 370 24.15 14.13 12.70
CA THR A 370 25.45 14.62 13.20
C THR A 370 26.58 14.21 12.26
N THR A 371 27.79 14.72 12.50
CA THR A 371 29.00 14.29 11.80
C THR A 371 29.52 12.93 12.28
N ALA A 372 29.04 12.45 13.43
CA ALA A 372 29.35 11.11 13.93
C ALA A 372 28.38 10.09 13.31
N ALA A 373 28.83 8.84 13.19
CA ALA A 373 27.99 7.76 12.70
C ALA A 373 26.80 7.55 13.66
N SER A 374 25.58 7.50 13.11
CA SER A 374 24.40 7.07 13.86
C SER A 374 24.33 5.55 13.80
N TRP A 375 24.10 4.88 14.92
CA TRP A 375 24.07 3.42 14.97
C TRP A 375 22.87 2.88 15.73
N LEU A 376 22.42 1.71 15.31
CA LEU A 376 21.35 0.92 15.93
C LEU A 376 21.83 -0.52 16.09
N GLN A 377 21.66 -1.06 17.28
CA GLN A 377 22.16 -2.39 17.67
C GLN A 377 21.02 -3.23 18.23
N ALA A 378 20.79 -4.40 17.63
CA ALA A 378 19.91 -5.45 18.11
C ALA A 378 20.71 -6.46 18.95
N ASP A 379 20.20 -6.81 20.14
CA ASP A 379 20.58 -8.01 20.89
C ASP A 379 19.49 -9.06 20.71
N LEU A 380 19.82 -10.22 20.13
CA LEU A 380 18.91 -11.36 19.93
C LEU A 380 18.74 -12.21 21.20
N GLY A 381 19.45 -11.89 22.28
CA GLY A 381 19.41 -12.58 23.57
C GLY A 381 20.32 -13.80 23.64
N GLU A 382 20.46 -14.51 22.53
CA GLU A 382 21.34 -15.67 22.35
C GLU A 382 21.96 -15.71 20.96
N GLU A 383 23.02 -16.51 20.79
CA GLU A 383 23.60 -16.72 19.47
C GLU A 383 22.60 -17.40 18.53
N THR A 384 22.17 -16.65 17.52
CA THR A 384 21.16 -17.07 16.54
C THR A 384 21.79 -17.07 15.14
N THR A 385 21.33 -17.97 14.27
CA THR A 385 21.70 -17.91 12.86
C THR A 385 20.91 -16.79 12.16
N VAL A 386 21.62 -15.74 11.76
CA VAL A 386 21.09 -14.66 10.93
C VAL A 386 21.46 -14.96 9.48
N LYS A 387 20.47 -14.99 8.59
CA LYS A 387 20.60 -15.33 7.16
C LYS A 387 20.57 -14.11 6.25
N ALA A 388 19.88 -13.05 6.67
CA ALA A 388 19.84 -11.80 5.94
C ALA A 388 19.60 -10.61 6.87
N VAL A 389 20.09 -9.44 6.44
CA VAL A 389 19.83 -8.15 7.08
C VAL A 389 19.41 -7.14 6.01
N ALA A 390 18.29 -6.45 6.20
CA ALA A 390 17.78 -5.44 5.27
C ALA A 390 17.37 -4.16 6.02
N PRO A 391 18.20 -3.09 5.99
CA PRO A 391 17.80 -1.79 6.50
C PRO A 391 16.80 -1.10 5.57
N VAL A 392 15.75 -0.52 6.16
CA VAL A 392 14.74 0.29 5.49
C VAL A 392 14.87 1.73 5.98
N PHE A 393 15.58 2.57 5.23
CA PHE A 393 15.91 3.94 5.63
C PHE A 393 14.72 4.91 5.58
N ASP A 394 14.77 5.96 6.42
CA ASP A 394 13.72 6.99 6.51
C ASP A 394 13.38 7.62 5.15
N GLU A 395 14.40 7.98 4.36
CA GLU A 395 14.27 8.14 2.92
C GLU A 395 14.63 6.82 2.22
N VAL A 396 13.64 6.12 1.66
CA VAL A 396 13.84 4.77 1.09
C VAL A 396 14.96 4.73 0.05
N MET A 397 15.03 5.73 -0.83
CA MET A 397 16.07 5.89 -1.85
C MET A 397 17.19 6.87 -1.44
N GLY A 398 17.23 7.28 -0.16
CA GLY A 398 18.14 8.31 0.32
C GLY A 398 19.61 7.86 0.26
N ASN A 399 20.51 8.85 0.25
CA ASN A 399 21.94 8.63 0.12
C ASN A 399 22.60 8.43 1.49
N TYR A 400 22.70 7.16 1.89
CA TYR A 400 23.31 6.71 3.13
C TYR A 400 24.49 5.79 2.85
N ASP A 401 25.65 6.08 3.41
CA ASP A 401 26.75 5.12 3.54
C ASP A 401 26.59 4.38 4.86
N TYR A 402 26.66 3.05 4.83
CA TYR A 402 26.48 2.25 6.03
C TYR A 402 27.38 1.01 6.09
N LYS A 403 27.60 0.53 7.31
CA LYS A 403 28.25 -0.73 7.63
C LYS A 403 27.37 -1.53 8.58
N ILE A 404 27.19 -2.81 8.27
CA ILE A 404 26.51 -3.77 9.13
C ILE A 404 27.57 -4.69 9.71
N GLU A 405 27.52 -4.90 11.02
CA GLU A 405 28.46 -5.70 11.78
C GLU A 405 27.70 -6.74 12.61
N SER A 406 28.37 -7.84 12.92
CA SER A 406 27.85 -8.93 13.74
C SER A 406 28.81 -9.23 14.88
N SER A 407 28.27 -9.70 16.02
CA SER A 407 29.05 -10.02 17.20
C SER A 407 28.39 -11.11 18.04
N SER A 408 29.19 -11.94 18.71
CA SER A 408 28.71 -12.92 19.71
C SER A 408 28.70 -12.35 21.13
N ASP A 409 29.54 -11.34 21.42
CA ASP A 409 29.79 -10.82 22.77
C ASP A 409 29.40 -9.34 22.96
N GLY A 410 29.04 -8.64 21.88
CA GLY A 410 28.71 -7.21 21.87
C GLY A 410 29.93 -6.29 21.98
N GLN A 411 31.15 -6.84 22.01
CA GLN A 411 32.41 -6.12 22.20
C GLN A 411 33.31 -6.24 20.97
N THR A 412 33.45 -7.46 20.44
CA THR A 412 34.24 -7.78 19.26
C THR A 412 33.33 -7.85 18.04
N TRP A 413 33.56 -7.00 17.04
CA TRP A 413 32.68 -6.85 15.89
C TRP A 413 33.35 -7.35 14.62
N SER A 414 32.61 -8.19 13.88
CA SER A 414 33.01 -8.70 12.57
C SER A 414 32.17 -8.06 11.46
N PRO A 415 32.79 -7.65 10.34
CA PRO A 415 32.05 -7.11 9.19
C PRO A 415 31.02 -8.10 8.65
N TYR A 416 29.76 -7.66 8.56
CA TYR A 416 28.69 -8.42 7.92
C TYR A 416 28.49 -7.96 6.48
N ALA A 417 28.20 -6.66 6.28
CA ALA A 417 28.00 -6.02 4.99
C ALA A 417 28.33 -4.53 5.04
N ALA A 418 28.45 -3.88 3.88
CA ALA A 418 28.54 -2.43 3.77
C ALA A 418 27.97 -1.99 2.42
N GLY A 419 27.51 -0.75 2.31
CA GLY A 419 26.97 -0.26 1.06
C GLY A 419 26.62 1.22 1.08
N ASN A 420 26.21 1.69 -0.09
CA ASN A 420 25.56 2.98 -0.28
C ASN A 420 24.11 2.73 -0.73
N ASN A 421 23.14 3.29 -0.01
CA ASN A 421 21.72 3.04 -0.26
C ASN A 421 21.24 3.64 -1.59
N ALA A 422 21.70 4.82 -1.98
CA ALA A 422 21.28 5.48 -3.23
C ALA A 422 21.83 4.79 -4.49
N ALA A 423 22.90 4.00 -4.38
CA ALA A 423 23.47 3.24 -5.49
C ALA A 423 22.69 1.96 -5.84
N ALA A 424 21.67 1.60 -5.06
CA ALA A 424 20.88 0.41 -5.31
C ALA A 424 19.96 0.56 -6.53
N LYS A 425 19.54 -0.58 -7.07
CA LYS A 425 18.51 -0.65 -8.13
C LYS A 425 17.13 -1.03 -7.59
N GLU A 426 17.12 -1.61 -6.39
CA GLU A 426 15.92 -2.05 -5.69
C GLU A 426 16.09 -1.80 -4.19
N TRP A 427 15.01 -1.43 -3.51
CA TRP A 427 14.97 -1.19 -2.07
C TRP A 427 13.88 -2.00 -1.36
N PRO A 428 14.03 -2.31 -0.06
CA PRO A 428 15.26 -2.15 0.72
C PRO A 428 16.41 -3.04 0.21
N VAL A 429 17.65 -2.62 0.44
CA VAL A 429 18.83 -3.41 0.06
C VAL A 429 18.97 -4.57 1.03
N GLU A 430 18.75 -5.79 0.55
CA GLU A 430 18.87 -7.01 1.35
C GLU A 430 20.26 -7.63 1.21
N HIS A 431 20.95 -7.81 2.33
CA HIS A 431 22.26 -8.45 2.40
C HIS A 431 22.10 -9.91 2.86
N GLN A 432 22.11 -10.84 1.90
CA GLN A 432 22.00 -12.27 2.17
C GLN A 432 23.38 -12.86 2.49
N LYS A 433 23.57 -13.25 3.76
CA LYS A 433 24.80 -13.88 4.26
C LYS A 433 24.47 -14.60 5.56
N GLU A 434 24.80 -15.88 5.65
CA GLU A 434 24.60 -16.61 6.90
C GLU A 434 25.74 -16.30 7.90
N VAL A 435 25.37 -15.92 9.13
CA VAL A 435 26.28 -15.73 10.26
C VAL A 435 25.61 -16.20 11.54
N LYS A 436 26.37 -16.83 12.43
CA LYS A 436 25.93 -17.05 13.80
C LYS A 436 26.35 -15.86 14.65
N ALA A 437 25.38 -15.15 15.21
CA ALA A 437 25.62 -13.93 15.98
C ALA A 437 24.55 -13.75 17.05
N ARG A 438 24.90 -13.08 18.15
CA ARG A 438 23.93 -12.60 19.14
C ARG A 438 23.53 -11.15 18.86
N PHE A 439 24.47 -10.34 18.39
CA PHE A 439 24.26 -8.94 18.12
C PHE A 439 24.42 -8.61 16.64
N ILE A 440 23.54 -7.76 16.13
CA ILE A 440 23.65 -7.13 14.82
C ILE A 440 23.65 -5.61 15.04
N ARG A 441 24.58 -4.90 14.43
CA ARG A 441 24.64 -3.45 14.48
C ARG A 441 24.75 -2.86 13.09
N ILE A 442 23.92 -1.88 12.78
CA ILE A 442 24.10 -1.01 11.63
C ILE A 442 24.71 0.31 12.10
N ASN A 443 25.76 0.75 11.42
CA ASN A 443 26.37 2.06 11.56
C ASN A 443 26.14 2.83 10.27
N ILE A 444 25.36 3.89 10.33
CA ILE A 444 25.11 4.82 9.24
C ILE A 444 26.20 5.89 9.33
N THR A 445 27.25 5.69 8.54
CA THR A 445 28.50 6.45 8.62
C THR A 445 28.42 7.80 7.95
N ASN A 446 27.46 7.97 7.03
CA ASN A 446 27.24 9.23 6.35
C ASN A 446 25.77 9.34 5.94
N ASN A 447 25.20 10.53 6.13
CA ASN A 447 23.85 10.87 5.71
C ASN A 447 23.91 12.11 4.79
N ILE A 448 23.91 11.88 3.48
CA ILE A 448 23.96 12.93 2.46
C ILE A 448 22.54 13.35 2.05
N SER A 449 21.50 12.71 2.60
CA SER A 449 20.10 13.05 2.30
C SER A 449 19.73 14.47 2.76
N ASN A 450 18.57 14.94 2.29
CA ASN A 450 18.03 16.24 2.70
C ASN A 450 17.37 16.19 4.10
N SER A 451 17.12 14.99 4.63
CA SER A 451 16.61 14.79 5.98
C SER A 451 17.53 15.42 7.04
N GLU A 452 16.91 16.07 8.04
CA GLU A 452 17.58 16.61 9.24
C GLU A 452 17.86 15.53 10.30
N ARG A 453 17.47 14.28 10.01
CA ARG A 453 17.63 13.12 10.87
C ARG A 453 18.19 11.94 10.06
N THR A 454 18.64 10.93 10.78
CA THR A 454 18.97 9.62 10.22
C THR A 454 18.06 8.60 10.87
N GLY A 455 17.30 7.84 10.08
CA GLY A 455 16.36 6.88 10.63
C GLY A 455 16.19 5.62 9.81
N LEU A 456 15.56 4.64 10.45
CA LEU A 456 15.15 3.37 9.86
C LEU A 456 13.68 3.14 10.21
N TRP A 457 12.82 3.01 9.19
CA TRP A 457 11.47 2.46 9.36
C TRP A 457 11.57 1.06 9.95
N GLU A 458 12.47 0.24 9.43
CA GLU A 458 12.71 -1.12 9.88
C GLU A 458 14.18 -1.52 9.70
N LEU A 459 14.71 -2.34 10.61
CA LEU A 459 15.93 -3.11 10.42
C LEU A 459 15.56 -4.60 10.41
N LYS A 460 15.28 -5.14 9.23
CA LYS A 460 14.78 -6.52 9.10
C LYS A 460 15.92 -7.52 9.23
N LEU A 461 15.77 -8.45 10.16
CA LEU A 461 16.70 -9.56 10.43
C LEU A 461 15.99 -10.88 10.12
N PHE A 462 16.62 -11.82 9.40
CA PHE A 462 16.01 -13.09 8.98
C PHE A 462 16.83 -14.32 9.36
#